data_AF-B5FAA5-F1
#
_entry.id   AF-B5FAA5-F1
#
_cell.length_a   1.000
_cell.length_b   1.000
_cell.length_c   1.000
_cell.angle_alpha   90.00
_cell.angle_beta   90.00
_cell.angle_gamma   90.00
#
_symmetry.space_group_name_H-M   'P 1'
#
loop_
_entity.id
_entity.type
_entity.pdbx_description
1 polymer ?
#
loop_
_entity_poly.entity_id
_entity_poly.type
_entity_poly.pdbx_seq_one_letter_code
_entity_poly.pdbx_strand_id
1 'polypeptide(L)'
;MFIGFFSIFVKGDMSHLLSPLIILFVGFILFKFNIIAAGDIKYYAAMSLMIEQQYLLLVTCIILCLGGLQAYCQYCIYKLTGNERWIERGVPYGVAISIGSLFGILASI
;
A
#
# COMPACT_ATOMS: atom_id res chain seq x y z
N MET A 1 12.41 0.62 -7.66
CA MET A 1 12.91 2.01 -7.82
C MET A 1 13.32 2.31 -9.27
N PHE A 2 14.20 1.52 -9.89
CA PHE A 2 14.62 1.73 -11.29
C PHE A 2 13.48 1.65 -12.32
N ILE A 3 12.50 0.75 -12.13
CA ILE A 3 11.35 0.59 -13.04
C ILE A 3 10.40 1.80 -12.99
N GLY A 4 10.22 2.44 -11.83
CA GLY A 4 9.39 3.64 -11.69
C GLY A 4 9.98 4.86 -12.40
N PHE A 5 11.31 5.01 -12.35
CA PHE A 5 12.02 6.05 -13.12
C PHE A 5 11.87 5.84 -14.64
N PHE A 6 11.85 4.59 -15.11
CA PHE A 6 11.62 4.27 -16.51
C PHE A 6 10.20 4.62 -16.97
N SER A 7 9.19 4.42 -16.10
CA SER A 7 7.79 4.80 -16.39
C SER A 7 7.63 6.32 -16.57
N ILE A 8 8.34 7.13 -15.76
CA ILE A 8 8.37 8.60 -15.89
C ILE A 8 8.95 9.01 -17.25
N PHE A 9 10.03 8.34 -17.69
CA PHE A 9 10.68 8.64 -18.97
C PHE A 9 9.84 8.24 -20.19
N VAL A 10 9.02 7.19 -20.07
CA VAL A 10 8.17 6.69 -21.16
C VAL A 10 6.85 7.46 -21.26
N LYS A 11 6.25 7.88 -20.15
CA LYS A 11 4.89 8.47 -20.13
C LYS A 11 4.89 10.01 -20.15
N GLY A 12 6.00 10.68 -19.82
CA GLY A 12 6.22 12.13 -20.04
C GLY A 12 5.27 13.09 -19.28
N ASP A 13 4.33 12.56 -18.50
CA ASP A 13 3.27 13.33 -17.85
C ASP A 13 3.65 13.65 -16.40
N MET A 14 3.89 14.93 -16.11
CA MET A 14 4.25 15.45 -14.77
C MET A 14 3.16 15.15 -13.72
N SER A 15 1.96 14.81 -14.16
CA SER A 15 0.81 14.41 -13.33
C SER A 15 1.09 13.16 -12.49
N HIS A 16 1.91 12.22 -12.99
CA HIS A 16 2.26 10.98 -12.27
C HIS A 16 3.25 11.19 -11.11
N LEU A 17 3.99 12.31 -11.10
CA LEU A 17 4.91 12.67 -10.01
C LEU A 17 4.19 13.28 -8.80
N LEU A 18 3.03 13.88 -9.02
CA LEU A 18 2.24 14.54 -7.96
C LEU A 18 1.60 13.50 -7.01
N SER A 19 1.13 12.38 -7.56
CA SER A 19 0.47 11.31 -6.80
C SER A 19 1.32 10.69 -5.67
N PRO A 20 2.53 10.18 -5.92
CA PRO A 20 3.37 9.62 -4.87
C PRO A 20 3.79 10.69 -3.86
N LEU A 21 3.95 11.95 -4.26
CA LEU A 21 4.31 13.04 -3.36
C LEU A 21 3.17 13.34 -2.36
N ILE A 22 1.92 13.35 -2.85
CA ILE A 22 0.73 13.48 -2.02
C ILE A 22 0.61 12.29 -1.07
N ILE A 23 0.80 11.06 -1.57
CA ILE A 23 0.75 9.84 -0.75
C ILE A 23 1.83 9.85 0.33
N LEU A 24 3.04 10.31 0.02
CA LEU A 24 4.13 10.42 0.98
C LEU A 24 3.84 11.48 2.03
N PHE A 25 3.27 12.63 1.64
CA PHE A 25 2.91 13.70 2.56
C PHE A 25 1.75 13.31 3.50
N VAL A 26 0.66 12.78 2.93
CA VAL A 26 -0.49 12.26 3.70
C VAL A 26 -0.04 11.10 4.59
N GLY A 27 0.70 10.15 4.03
CA GLY A 27 1.28 9.03 4.79
C GLY A 27 2.20 9.50 5.92
N PHE A 28 3.01 10.55 5.71
CA PHE A 28 3.86 11.12 6.76
C PHE A 28 3.04 11.69 7.93
N ILE A 29 1.92 12.36 7.64
CA ILE A 29 0.98 12.82 8.67
C ILE A 29 0.42 11.61 9.43
N LEU A 30 -0.04 10.56 8.74
CA LEU A 30 -0.58 9.35 9.38
C LEU A 30 0.48 8.58 10.18
N PHE A 31 1.75 8.59 9.75
CA PHE A 31 2.87 8.05 10.51
C PHE A 31 3.10 8.82 11.80
N LYS A 32 2.97 10.15 11.79
CA LYS A 32 3.05 10.98 13.01
C LYS A 32 1.96 10.61 14.03
N PHE A 33 0.80 10.16 13.57
CA PHE A 33 -0.28 9.62 14.42
C PHE A 33 -0.08 8.15 14.81
N ASN A 34 1.01 7.51 14.39
CA ASN A 34 1.35 6.11 14.67
C ASN A 34 0.29 5.11 14.18
N ILE A 35 -0.52 5.49 13.18
CA ILE A 35 -1.61 4.67 12.62
C ILE A 35 -1.06 3.69 11.57
N ILE A 36 -0.05 4.11 10.81
CA ILE A 36 0.53 3.34 9.70
C ILE A 36 2.06 3.34 9.83
N ALA A 37 2.69 2.20 9.60
CA ALA A 37 4.14 2.08 9.61
C ALA A 37 4.77 2.87 8.44
N ALA A 38 5.87 3.59 8.70
CA ALA A 38 6.59 4.35 7.67
C ALA A 38 7.06 3.49 6.48
N GLY A 39 7.27 2.18 6.71
CA GLY A 39 7.63 1.24 5.64
C GLY A 39 6.53 1.07 4.60
N ASP A 40 5.30 0.84 5.04
CA ASP A 40 4.15 0.60 4.18
C ASP A 40 3.81 1.82 3.31
N ILE A 41 3.96 3.02 3.87
CA ILE A 41 3.76 4.29 3.15
C ILE A 41 4.79 4.44 2.02
N LYS A 42 6.07 4.18 2.29
CA LYS A 42 7.13 4.27 1.29
C LYS A 42 6.93 3.23 0.19
N TYR A 43 6.50 2.02 0.57
CA TYR A 43 6.22 0.95 -0.38
C TYR A 43 5.04 1.31 -1.28
N TYR A 44 3.93 1.78 -0.70
CA TYR A 44 2.75 2.20 -1.46
C TYR A 44 3.05 3.40 -2.37
N ALA A 45 3.82 4.39 -1.91
CA ALA A 45 4.25 5.51 -2.73
C ALA A 45 5.09 5.06 -3.95
N ALA A 46 5.98 4.08 -3.75
CA ALA A 46 6.76 3.53 -4.86
C ALA A 46 5.88 2.78 -5.88
N MET A 47 4.86 2.07 -5.43
CA MET A 47 3.93 1.35 -6.32
C MET A 47 2.97 2.30 -7.04
N SER A 48 2.57 3.40 -6.40
CA SER A 48 1.72 4.43 -7.01
C SER A 48 2.34 5.08 -8.26
N LEU A 49 3.67 5.09 -8.39
CA LEU A 49 4.35 5.58 -9.59
C LEU A 49 4.05 4.74 -10.83
N MET A 50 3.70 3.46 -10.66
CA MET A 50 3.43 2.53 -11.76
C MET A 50 1.93 2.38 -12.07
N ILE A 51 1.07 3.01 -11.27
CA ILE A 51 -0.39 2.88 -11.37
C ILE A 51 -0.95 4.18 -11.93
N GLU A 52 -1.85 4.09 -12.90
CA GLU A 52 -2.52 5.28 -13.43
C GLU A 52 -3.48 5.91 -12.42
N GLN A 53 -3.55 7.25 -12.45
CA GLN A 53 -4.27 8.05 -11.44
C GLN A 53 -5.73 7.63 -11.27
N GLN A 54 -6.38 7.21 -12.35
CA GLN A 54 -7.76 6.74 -12.36
C GLN A 54 -7.99 5.46 -11.53
N TYR A 55 -6.99 4.59 -11.43
CA TYR A 55 -7.10 3.32 -10.68
C TYR A 55 -6.57 3.41 -9.26
N LEU A 56 -5.96 4.54 -8.88
CA LEU A 56 -5.34 4.70 -7.58
C LEU A 56 -6.34 4.58 -6.42
N LEU A 57 -7.55 5.13 -6.59
CA LEU A 57 -8.65 4.98 -5.63
C LEU A 57 -9.06 3.50 -5.49
N LEU A 58 -9.24 2.81 -6.63
CA LEU A 58 -9.62 1.40 -6.66
C LEU A 58 -8.58 0.53 -5.94
N VAL A 59 -7.30 0.77 -6.22
CA VAL A 59 -6.18 0.07 -5.58
C VAL A 59 -6.16 0.33 -4.08
N THR A 60 -6.36 1.58 -3.65
CA THR A 60 -6.43 1.92 -2.22
C THR A 60 -7.55 1.15 -1.54
N CYS A 61 -8.74 1.07 -2.15
CA CYS A 61 -9.85 0.29 -1.62
C CYS A 61 -9.52 -1.21 -1.54
N ILE A 62 -8.88 -1.78 -2.56
CA ILE A 62 -8.48 -3.20 -2.54
C ILE A 62 -7.46 -3.45 -1.42
N ILE A 63 -6.45 -2.60 -1.27
CA ILE A 63 -5.45 -2.71 -0.21
C ILE A 63 -6.12 -2.59 1.16
N LEU A 64 -7.07 -1.67 1.33
CA LEU A 64 -7.81 -1.50 2.58
C LEU A 64 -8.65 -2.75 2.90
N CYS A 65 -9.35 -3.31 1.91
CA CYS A 65 -10.13 -4.54 2.08
C CYS A 65 -9.24 -5.75 2.41
N LEU A 66 -8.12 -5.93 1.69
CA LEU A 66 -7.19 -7.04 1.92
C LEU A 66 -6.46 -6.89 3.26
N GLY A 67 -6.01 -5.69 3.59
CA GLY A 67 -5.36 -5.38 4.87
C GLY A 67 -6.33 -5.55 6.05
N GLY A 68 -7.58 -5.12 5.90
CA GLY A 68 -8.64 -5.33 6.89
C GLY A 68 -8.96 -6.81 7.07
N LEU A 69 -9.08 -7.58 5.97
CA LEU A 69 -9.28 -9.02 6.01
C LEU A 69 -8.10 -9.74 6.69
N GLN A 70 -6.88 -9.30 6.42
CA GLN A 70 -5.68 -9.86 7.03
C GLN A 70 -5.63 -9.59 8.55
N ALA A 71 -5.93 -8.36 8.97
CA ALA A 71 -6.04 -8.00 10.38
C ALA A 71 -7.15 -8.81 11.08
N TYR A 72 -8.30 -8.98 10.43
CA TYR A 72 -9.40 -9.79 10.94
C TYR A 72 -9.00 -11.26 11.09
N CYS A 73 -8.35 -11.85 10.08
CA CYS A 73 -7.91 -13.23 10.11
C CYS A 73 -6.90 -13.47 11.24
N GLN A 74 -5.96 -12.55 11.45
CA GLN A 74 -4.99 -12.62 12.53
C GLN A 74 -5.65 -12.48 13.91
N TYR A 75 -6.67 -11.63 14.04
CA TYR A 75 -7.47 -11.52 15.25
C TYR A 75 -8.28 -12.80 15.53
N CYS A 76 -8.88 -13.42 14.51
CA CYS A 76 -9.57 -14.70 14.64
C CYS A 76 -8.62 -15.82 15.09
N ILE A 77 -7.42 -15.91 14.50
CA ILE A 77 -6.40 -16.90 14.88
C ILE A 77 -5.96 -16.69 16.33
N TYR A 78 -5.74 -15.44 16.74
CA TYR A 78 -5.45 -15.11 18.14
C TYR A 78 -6.57 -15.60 19.07
N LYS A 79 -7.84 -15.33 18.75
CA LYS A 79 -8.99 -15.75 19.56
C LYS A 79 -9.12 -17.28 19.62
N LEU A 80 -8.76 -18.00 18.56
CA LEU A 80 -8.84 -19.47 18.48
C LEU A 80 -7.67 -20.18 19.18
N THR A 81 -6.46 -19.62 19.10
CA THR A 81 -5.23 -20.27 19.61
C THR A 81 -4.85 -19.75 21.00
N GLY A 82 -5.37 -18.59 21.43
CA GLY A 82 -5.05 -17.95 22.71
C GLY A 82 -3.58 -17.54 22.85
N ASN A 83 -2.83 -17.51 21.76
CA ASN A 83 -1.39 -17.28 21.75
C ASN A 83 -1.08 -15.83 21.38
N GLU A 84 -0.61 -15.06 22.36
CA GLU A 84 -0.30 -13.62 22.26
C GLU A 84 0.79 -13.31 21.22
N ARG A 85 1.62 -14.29 20.87
CA ARG A 85 2.67 -14.17 19.83
C ARG A 85 2.11 -13.76 18.46
N TRP A 86 0.83 -14.05 18.19
CA TRP A 86 0.19 -13.65 16.94
C TRP A 86 -0.13 -12.15 16.90
N ILE A 87 -0.28 -11.48 18.03
CA ILE A 87 -0.51 -10.02 18.08
C ILE A 87 0.82 -9.27 18.14
N GLU A 88 1.79 -9.78 18.91
CA GLU A 88 3.08 -9.12 19.13
C GLU A 88 3.91 -8.92 17.85
N ARG A 89 3.77 -9.81 16.87
CA ARG A 89 4.53 -9.74 15.61
C ARG A 89 4.00 -8.70 14.61
N GLY A 90 2.85 -8.07 14.90
CA GLY A 90 2.18 -7.17 13.97
C GLY A 90 1.59 -7.90 12.75
N VAL A 91 0.73 -7.21 12.01
CA VAL A 91 0.11 -7.75 10.79
C VAL A 91 1.04 -7.45 9.61
N PRO A 92 1.44 -8.44 8.79
CA PRO A 92 2.32 -8.20 7.64
C PRO A 92 1.56 -7.54 6.47
N TYR A 93 1.23 -6.26 6.59
CA TYR A 93 0.46 -5.48 5.60
C TYR A 93 1.12 -5.39 4.22
N GLY A 94 2.43 -5.62 4.14
CA GLY A 94 3.16 -5.65 2.88
C GLY A 94 2.56 -6.63 1.85
N VAL A 95 1.97 -7.74 2.28
CA VAL A 95 1.33 -8.71 1.38
C VAL A 95 0.08 -8.11 0.71
N ALA A 96 -0.81 -7.49 1.49
CA ALA A 96 -2.00 -6.82 0.98
C ALA A 96 -1.65 -5.68 0.01
N ILE A 97 -0.62 -4.89 0.34
CA ILE A 97 -0.15 -3.79 -0.52
C ILE A 97 0.43 -4.33 -1.83
N SER A 98 1.22 -5.41 -1.77
CA SER A 98 1.81 -6.03 -2.98
C SER A 98 0.74 -6.54 -3.93
N ILE A 99 -0.27 -7.25 -3.42
CA ILE A 99 -1.36 -7.80 -4.23
C ILE A 99 -2.22 -6.67 -4.83
N GLY A 100 -2.60 -5.69 -4.02
CA GLY A 100 -3.42 -4.57 -4.49
C GLY A 100 -2.69 -3.71 -5.53
N SER A 101 -1.39 -3.49 -5.36
CA SER A 101 -0.59 -2.74 -6.33
C SER A 101 -0.35 -3.50 -7.63
N LEU A 102 -0.09 -4.82 -7.59
CA LEU A 102 -0.02 -5.64 -8.80
C LEU A 102 -1.32 -5.60 -9.59
N PHE A 103 -2.47 -5.66 -8.90
CA PHE A 103 -3.78 -5.49 -9.54
C PHE A 103 -3.94 -4.12 -10.18
N GLY A 104 -3.50 -3.06 -9.51
CA GLY A 104 -3.49 -1.70 -10.03
C GLY A 104 -2.63 -1.51 -11.28
N ILE A 105 -1.46 -2.14 -11.30
CA ILE A 105 -0.55 -2.10 -12.45
C ILE A 105 -1.19 -2.86 -13.62
N LEU A 106 -1.74 -4.05 -13.37
CA LEU A 106 -2.43 -4.85 -14.40
C LEU A 106 -3.64 -4.13 -15.00
N ALA A 107 -4.42 -3.42 -14.17
CA ALA A 107 -5.55 -2.62 -14.66
C ALA A 107 -5.13 -1.37 -15.45
N SER A 108 -3.85 -0.99 -15.34
CA SER A 108 -3.27 0.20 -15.96
C SER A 108 -2.47 -0.10 -17.25
N ILE A 109 -2.37 -1.38 -17.64
CA ILE A 109 -1.77 -1.86 -18.89
C ILE A 109 -2.87 -2.06 -19.93
#